data_AF-Q8SVZ8-F1
#
_entry.id   AF-Q8SVZ8-F1
#
_cell.length_a   1.000
_cell.length_b   1.000
_cell.length_c   1.000
_cell.angle_alpha   90.00
_cell.angle_beta   90.00
_cell.angle_gamma   90.00
#
_symmetry.space_group_name_H-M   'P 1'
#
loop_
_entity.id
_entity.type
_entity.pdbx_description
1 polymer ?
#
loop_
_entity_poly.entity_id
_entity_poly.type
_entity_poly.pdbx_seq_one_letter_code
_entity_poly.pdbx_strand_id
1 'polypeptide(L)'
;MSIFNLLGLKKGASKGEVRARYLRKVLQIHPDRSKGDGDGYMRLVNAYERYARGEEPDSIPYLICSRAHVDSVACRCGGTYKASYEMHGRVECEFCSCFIEIEDFPELPDASHRLADGT
;
A
#
# COMPACT_ATOMS: atom_id res chain seq x y z
N MET A 1 1.36 6.61 0.53
CA MET A 1 1.67 5.23 0.12
C MET A 1 2.85 4.71 0.90
N SER A 2 2.66 3.58 1.59
CA SER A 2 3.74 2.86 2.25
C SER A 2 4.71 2.25 1.23
N ILE A 3 5.98 2.11 1.60
CA ILE A 3 6.99 1.41 0.80
C ILE A 3 6.56 -0.04 0.51
N PHE A 4 5.83 -0.68 1.43
CA PHE A 4 5.33 -2.04 1.24
C PHE A 4 4.36 -2.12 0.05
N ASN A 5 3.40 -1.19 -0.04
CA ASN A 5 2.46 -1.12 -1.17
C ASN A 5 3.16 -0.81 -2.50
N LEU A 6 4.12 0.12 -2.50
CA LEU A 6 4.89 0.45 -3.70
C LEU A 6 5.72 -0.75 -4.22
N LEU A 7 6.15 -1.63 -3.32
CA LEU A 7 6.94 -2.82 -3.64
C LEU A 7 6.10 -4.10 -3.84
N GLY A 8 4.79 -4.03 -3.58
CA GLY A 8 3.91 -5.20 -3.56
C GLY A 8 4.31 -6.21 -2.49
N LEU A 9 4.68 -5.71 -1.30
CA LEU A 9 5.07 -6.49 -0.13
C LEU A 9 3.99 -6.38 0.95
N LYS A 10 3.89 -7.40 1.80
CA LYS A 10 3.08 -7.31 3.02
C LYS A 10 3.73 -6.35 4.01
N LYS A 11 2.91 -5.65 4.78
CA LYS A 11 3.38 -4.90 5.95
C LYS A 11 4.10 -5.84 6.91
N GLY A 12 5.26 -5.41 7.42
CA GLY A 12 6.13 -6.23 8.25
C GLY A 12 7.12 -7.12 7.49
N ALA A 13 7.23 -6.98 6.16
CA ALA A 13 8.31 -7.60 5.39
C ALA A 13 9.68 -7.17 5.94
N SER A 14 10.65 -8.10 5.90
CA SER A 14 11.97 -7.84 6.47
C SER A 14 12.70 -6.69 5.76
N LYS A 15 13.55 -5.96 6.49
CA LYS A 15 14.39 -4.90 5.92
C LYS A 15 15.18 -5.37 4.68
N GLY A 16 15.68 -6.61 4.70
CA GLY A 16 16.39 -7.21 3.57
C GLY A 16 15.49 -7.40 2.34
N GLU A 17 14.26 -7.85 2.55
CA GLU A 17 13.29 -8.04 1.48
C GLU A 17 12.83 -6.72 0.86
N VAL A 18 12.56 -5.70 1.69
CA VAL A 18 12.24 -4.35 1.24
C VAL A 18 13.37 -3.79 0.37
N ARG A 19 14.62 -3.89 0.83
CA ARG A 19 15.80 -3.43 0.07
C ARG A 19 15.96 -4.18 -1.26
N ALA A 20 15.81 -5.50 -1.26
CA ALA A 20 15.97 -6.31 -2.46
C ALA A 20 14.90 -6.02 -3.53
N ARG A 21 13.66 -5.75 -3.12
CA ARG A 21 12.58 -5.34 -4.04
C ARG A 21 12.76 -3.91 -4.52
N TYR A 22 13.18 -3.01 -3.64
CA TYR A 22 13.49 -1.62 -3.98
C TYR A 22 14.53 -1.54 -5.11
N LEU A 23 15.69 -2.19 -4.94
CA LEU A 23 16.75 -2.18 -5.95
C LEU A 23 16.28 -2.69 -7.32
N ARG A 24 15.52 -3.80 -7.32
CA ARG A 24 14.94 -4.34 -8.56
C ARG A 24 14.00 -3.34 -9.23
N LYS A 25 13.14 -2.68 -8.47
CA LYS A 25 12.12 -1.78 -9.02
C LYS A 25 12.72 -0.45 -9.50
N VAL A 26 13.69 0.11 -8.76
CA VAL A 26 14.49 1.28 -9.18
C VAL A 26 15.14 1.03 -10.53
N LEU A 27 15.79 -0.13 -10.71
CA LEU A 27 16.38 -0.48 -11.99
C LEU A 27 15.32 -0.56 -13.10
N GLN A 28 14.15 -1.14 -12.84
CA GLN A 28 13.09 -1.28 -13.83
C GLN A 28 12.53 0.07 -14.31
N ILE A 29 12.30 1.01 -13.38
CA ILE A 29 11.59 2.27 -13.65
C ILE A 29 12.53 3.47 -13.86
N HIS A 30 13.85 3.27 -13.84
CA HIS A 30 14.83 4.34 -13.94
C HIS A 30 14.57 5.25 -15.17
N PRO A 31 14.56 6.58 -15.01
CA PRO A 31 14.19 7.52 -16.08
C PRO A 31 15.10 7.45 -17.30
N ASP A 32 16.35 7.02 -17.12
CA ASP A 32 17.34 6.83 -18.19
C ASP A 32 17.05 5.60 -19.09
N ARG A 33 16.04 4.79 -18.74
CA ARG A 33 15.60 3.67 -19.59
C ARG A 33 14.58 4.14 -20.61
N SER A 34 14.56 3.46 -21.76
CA SER A 34 13.61 3.70 -22.85
C SER A 34 12.13 3.53 -22.47
N LYS A 35 11.82 2.90 -21.33
CA LYS A 35 10.49 2.83 -20.69
C LYS A 35 10.53 3.32 -19.24
N GLY A 36 11.36 4.33 -18.96
CA GLY A 36 11.46 4.92 -17.63
C GLY A 36 10.16 5.58 -17.18
N ASP A 37 9.93 5.59 -15.87
CA ASP A 37 8.81 6.29 -15.23
C ASP A 37 9.42 7.23 -14.17
N GLY A 38 9.68 8.47 -14.57
CA GLY A 38 10.33 9.47 -13.71
C GLY A 38 9.51 9.79 -12.45
N ASP A 39 8.19 9.86 -12.57
CA ASP A 39 7.29 10.10 -11.45
C ASP A 39 7.24 8.90 -10.50
N GLY A 40 7.10 7.68 -11.05
CA GLY A 40 7.16 6.45 -10.26
C GLY A 40 8.52 6.26 -9.58
N TYR A 41 9.60 6.64 -10.25
CA TYR A 41 10.96 6.63 -9.70
C TYR A 41 11.08 7.55 -8.48
N MET A 42 10.69 8.82 -8.62
CA MET A 42 10.77 9.78 -7.51
C MET A 42 9.91 9.35 -6.32
N ARG A 43 8.70 8.83 -6.56
CA ARG A 43 7.82 8.31 -5.50
C ARG A 43 8.45 7.12 -4.77
N LEU A 44 9.06 6.19 -5.50
CA LEU A 44 9.70 5.01 -4.92
C LEU A 44 10.91 5.39 -4.07
N VAL A 45 11.78 6.28 -4.56
CA VAL A 45 12.96 6.76 -3.84
C VAL A 45 12.55 7.47 -2.56
N ASN A 46 11.62 8.43 -2.63
CA ASN A 46 11.17 9.18 -1.46
C ASN A 46 10.57 8.27 -0.37
N ALA A 47 9.75 7.29 -0.77
CA ALA A 47 9.16 6.34 0.16
C ALA A 47 10.22 5.43 0.83
N TYR A 48 11.23 5.00 0.08
CA TYR A 48 12.32 4.18 0.63
C TYR A 48 13.24 4.97 1.57
N GLU A 49 13.55 6.23 1.25
CA GLU A 49 14.34 7.10 2.14
C GLU A 49 13.66 7.31 3.49
N ARG A 50 12.35 7.58 3.49
CA ARG A 50 11.56 7.71 4.72
C ARG A 50 11.58 6.42 5.53
N TYR A 51 11.35 5.28 4.89
CA TYR A 51 11.47 3.96 5.52
C TYR A 51 12.87 3.73 6.13
N ALA A 52 13.92 4.07 5.39
CA ALA A 52 15.31 3.89 5.83
C ALA A 52 15.66 4.78 7.03
N ARG A 53 15.06 5.97 7.13
CA ARG A 53 15.18 6.88 8.29
C ARG A 53 14.33 6.42 9.49
N GLY A 54 13.52 5.37 9.35
CA GLY A 54 12.59 4.95 10.39
C GLY A 54 11.38 5.87 10.50
N GLU A 55 11.16 6.76 9.52
CA GLU A 55 9.93 7.55 9.37
C GLU A 55 8.83 6.71 8.73
N GLU A 56 8.64 5.48 9.24
CA GLU A 56 7.36 4.83 9.06
C GLU A 56 6.34 5.74 9.76
N PRO A 57 5.21 6.09 9.13
CA PRO A 57 4.19 6.82 9.85
C PRO A 57 3.79 5.95 11.05
N ASP A 58 4.27 6.32 12.24
CA ASP A 58 4.09 5.66 13.55
C ASP A 58 2.62 5.52 13.97
N SER A 59 1.70 5.90 13.10
CA SER A 59 0.29 5.73 13.31
C SER A 59 -0.10 4.39 12.73
N ILE A 60 -0.44 3.43 13.58
CA ILE A 60 -1.12 2.20 13.16
C ILE A 60 -2.51 2.63 12.63
N PRO A 61 -2.92 2.22 11.42
CA PRO A 61 -4.25 2.55 10.93
C PRO A 61 -5.30 1.95 11.87
N TYR A 62 -6.38 2.68 12.07
CA TYR A 62 -7.54 2.17 12.82
C TYR A 62 -8.14 0.93 12.16
N LEU A 63 -8.15 0.91 10.82
CA LEU A 63 -8.59 -0.21 10.00
C LEU A 63 -7.85 -0.19 8.65
N ILE A 64 -7.65 -1.36 8.06
CA ILE A 64 -7.27 -1.50 6.66
C ILE A 64 -8.48 -2.10 5.92
N CYS A 65 -8.93 -1.47 4.84
CA CYS A 65 -10.06 -1.96 4.04
C CYS A 65 -9.83 -1.73 2.53
N SER A 66 -10.63 -2.39 1.68
CA SER A 66 -10.66 -2.07 0.25
C SER A 66 -11.30 -0.71 0.01
N ARG A 67 -11.00 -0.08 -1.14
CA ARG A 67 -11.61 1.22 -1.48
C ARG A 67 -13.13 1.14 -1.50
N ALA A 68 -13.68 0.02 -1.96
CA ALA A 68 -15.13 -0.22 -2.05
C ALA A 68 -15.85 -0.18 -0.69
N HIS A 69 -15.14 -0.38 0.42
CA HIS A 69 -15.74 -0.42 1.75
C HIS A 69 -15.57 0.86 2.56
N VAL A 70 -14.79 1.84 2.09
CA VAL A 70 -14.43 3.04 2.86
C VAL A 70 -15.66 3.78 3.39
N ASP A 71 -16.67 4.03 2.55
CA ASP A 71 -17.87 4.79 2.92
C ASP A 71 -18.77 4.05 3.93
N SER A 72 -18.49 2.77 4.20
CA SER A 72 -19.20 1.94 5.19
C SER A 72 -18.44 1.84 6.53
N VAL A 73 -17.25 2.43 6.65
CA VAL A 73 -16.44 2.36 7.87
C VAL A 73 -16.76 3.51 8.82
N ALA A 74 -17.03 3.19 10.07
CA ALA A 74 -17.15 4.16 11.17
C ALA A 74 -15.83 4.29 11.95
N CYS A 75 -15.38 5.51 12.28
CA CYS A 75 -14.33 5.76 13.29
C CYS A 75 -14.89 5.40 14.69
N ARG A 76 -14.00 5.03 15.60
CA ARG A 76 -14.29 4.89 17.04
C ARG A 76 -14.95 6.11 17.69
N CYS A 77 -14.82 7.30 17.10
CA CYS A 77 -15.46 8.53 17.61
C CYS A 77 -16.91 8.70 17.13
N GLY A 78 -17.42 7.79 16.29
CA GLY A 78 -18.76 7.87 15.70
C GLY A 78 -18.83 8.58 14.34
N GLY A 79 -17.72 9.14 13.83
CA GLY A 79 -17.65 9.69 12.48
C GLY A 79 -17.58 8.60 11.40
N THR A 80 -17.88 8.94 10.15
CA THR A 80 -17.77 8.02 9.00
C THR A 80 -16.63 8.43 8.10
N TYR A 81 -15.84 7.47 7.63
CA TYR A 81 -14.83 7.72 6.61
C TYR A 81 -15.50 7.91 5.24
N LYS A 82 -14.88 8.70 4.36
CA LYS A 82 -15.37 8.95 2.99
C LYS A 82 -14.28 8.68 1.97
N ALA A 83 -14.59 7.88 0.96
CA ALA A 83 -13.63 7.53 -0.11
C ALA A 83 -13.14 8.78 -0.85
N SER A 84 -13.99 9.80 -0.94
CA SER A 84 -13.68 11.10 -1.54
C SER A 84 -12.54 11.85 -0.86
N TYR A 85 -12.20 11.52 0.39
CA TYR A 85 -11.13 12.17 1.14
C TYR A 85 -9.82 11.38 1.16
N GLU A 86 -9.72 10.34 0.32
CA GLU A 86 -8.49 9.60 0.19
C GLU A 86 -7.33 10.50 -0.26
N MET A 87 -6.25 10.49 0.52
CA MET A 87 -4.94 10.96 0.11
C MET A 87 -3.93 9.82 0.20
N HIS A 88 -3.36 9.47 -0.94
CA HIS A 88 -2.26 8.49 -1.05
C HIS A 88 -2.54 7.12 -0.40
N GLY A 89 -3.77 6.61 -0.50
CA GLY A 89 -4.21 5.35 0.09
C GLY A 89 -4.54 5.45 1.59
N ARG A 90 -4.77 6.65 2.12
CA ARG A 90 -5.14 6.90 3.52
C ARG A 90 -6.36 7.82 3.56
N VAL A 91 -7.27 7.55 4.49
CA VAL A 91 -8.42 8.41 4.77
C VAL A 91 -8.37 8.78 6.24
N GLU A 92 -8.24 10.07 6.52
CA GLU A 92 -8.30 10.59 7.89
C GLU A 92 -9.73 10.83 8.31
N CYS A 93 -10.03 10.61 9.59
CA CYS A 93 -11.33 10.99 10.10
C CYS A 93 -11.36 12.51 10.36
N GLU A 94 -12.48 13.15 10.02
CA GLU A 94 -12.68 14.59 10.22
C GLU A 94 -12.77 14.99 11.70
N PHE A 95 -13.02 14.03 12.60
CA PHE A 95 -13.34 14.28 14.02
C PHE A 95 -12.32 13.69 14.99
N CYS A 96 -11.54 12.70 14.55
CA CYS A 96 -10.58 11.97 15.35
C CYS A 96 -9.24 11.96 14.59
N SER A 97 -8.09 12.09 15.26
CA SER A 97 -6.77 11.92 14.61
C SER A 97 -6.49 10.47 14.18
N CYS A 98 -7.53 9.62 14.08
CA CYS A 98 -7.43 8.27 13.55
C CYS A 98 -7.59 8.31 12.03
N PHE A 99 -7.01 7.32 11.37
CA PHE A 99 -7.08 7.17 9.94
C PHE A 99 -7.25 5.69 9.59
N ILE A 100 -7.80 5.42 8.42
CA ILE A 100 -7.81 4.09 7.82
C ILE A 100 -6.87 4.07 6.63
N GLU A 101 -6.38 2.88 6.29
CA GLU A 101 -5.57 2.68 5.09
C GLU A 101 -6.34 1.84 4.07
N ILE A 102 -6.19 2.20 2.80
CA ILE A 102 -6.79 1.50 1.68
C ILE A 102 -5.73 0.58 1.07
N GLU A 103 -6.00 -0.72 1.12
CA GLU A 103 -5.22 -1.74 0.41
C GLU A 103 -6.13 -2.48 -0.56
N ASP A 104 -6.06 -2.11 -1.83
CA ASP A 104 -6.61 -2.91 -2.92
C ASP A 104 -5.55 -3.94 -3.30
N PHE A 105 -5.56 -5.08 -2.61
CA PHE A 105 -4.84 -6.24 -3.10
C PHE A 105 -5.49 -6.63 -4.43
N PRO A 106 -4.76 -6.69 -5.56
CA PRO A 106 -5.27 -7.43 -6.69
C PRO A 106 -5.49 -8.84 -6.18
N GLU A 107 -6.74 -9.29 -6.16
CA GLU A 107 -7.05 -10.70 -5.96
C GLU A 107 -6.17 -11.44 -6.96
N LEU A 108 -5.14 -12.12 -6.46
CA LEU A 108 -4.44 -13.10 -7.28
C LEU A 108 -5.54 -14.06 -7.73
N PRO A 109 -5.71 -14.31 -9.03
CA PRO A 109 -6.77 -15.18 -9.50
C PRO A 109 -6.65 -16.49 -8.74
N ASP A 110 -7.74 -16.83 -8.05
CA ASP A 110 -7.89 -18.00 -7.22
C ASP A 110 -7.36 -19.21 -8.01
N ALA A 111 -6.22 -19.77 -7.60
CA ALA A 111 -5.70 -21.01 -8.16
C ALA A 111 -6.49 -22.23 -7.65
N SER A 112 -7.80 -22.03 -7.45
CA SER A 112 -8.75 -23.02 -6.94
C SER A 112 -9.69 -23.45 -8.07
N HIS A 113 -9.13 -23.95 -9.17
CA HIS A 113 -9.86 -24.90 -10.02
C HIS A 113 -8.88 -25.85 -10.71
N ARG A 114 -8.81 -27.06 -10.13
CA ARG A 114 -8.70 -28.40 -10.75
C ARG A 114 -7.64 -29.27 -10.10
N LEU A 115 -8.01 -29.85 -8.95
CA LEU A 115 -7.73 -31.25 -8.65
C LEU A 115 -9.01 -31.89 -8.10
N ALA A 116 -9.20 -33.18 -8.40
CA ALA A 116 -10.32 -34.09 -8.12
C ALA A 116 -11.47 -33.98 -9.17
N ASP A 117 -11.87 -35.00 -9.95
CA ASP A 117 -11.75 -36.47 -9.92
C ASP A 117 -11.85 -37.00 -11.38
N GLY A 118 -11.31 -38.11 -11.86
CA GLY A 118 -11.13 -39.41 -11.23
C GLY A 118 -12.22 -40.39 -11.69
N THR A 119 -12.17 -40.90 -12.93
CA THR A 119 -12.54 -42.28 -13.32
C THR A 119 -11.93 -42.61 -14.68
#